data_AF-A0A367RNU4-F1
#
_entry.id   AF-A0A367RNU4-F1
#
_cell.length_a   1.000
_cell.length_b   1.000
_cell.length_c   1.000
_cell.angle_alpha   90.00
_cell.angle_beta   90.00
_cell.angle_gamma   90.00
#
_symmetry.space_group_name_H-M   'P 1'
#
loop_
_entity.id
_entity.type
_entity.pdbx_description
1 polymer ?
#
loop_
_entity_poly.entity_id
_entity_poly.type
_entity_poly.pdbx_seq_one_letter_code
_entity_poly.pdbx_strand_id
1 'polypeptide(L)' 'MSQIKVDTVESINGSVLIVFYTPGKCWQFRVISRTGGVFGEQKLYYSAEAALRTGLEWLRDER' A
#
# COMPACT_ATOMS: atom_id res chain seq x y z
N MET A 1 -22.56 0.24 4.81
CA MET A 1 -21.96 0.24 3.45
C MET A 1 -20.49 0.54 3.60
N SER A 2 -19.61 -0.43 3.37
CA SER A 2 -18.17 -0.19 3.44
C SER A 2 -17.70 0.19 2.03
N GLN A 3 -17.51 1.49 1.79
CA GLN A 3 -17.02 2.00 0.51
C GLN A 3 -15.51 1.74 0.36
N ILE A 4 -15.07 1.56 -0.88
CA ILE A 4 -13.65 1.56 -1.21
C ILE A 4 -13.11 2.97 -0.91
N LYS A 5 -11.99 3.04 -0.18
CA LYS A 5 -11.37 4.32 0.19
C LYS A 5 -9.88 4.26 -0.12
N VAL A 6 -9.35 5.28 -0.78
CA VAL A 6 -7.90 5.54 -0.81
C VAL A 6 -7.57 6.47 0.35
N ASP A 7 -6.55 6.13 1.13
CA ASP A 7 -6.18 6.89 2.32
C ASP A 7 -4.87 7.64 2.12
N THR A 8 -3.86 6.99 1.54
CA THR A 8 -2.55 7.59 1.30
C THR A 8 -2.05 7.21 -0.10
N VAL A 9 -1.44 8.18 -0.78
CA VAL A 9 -0.66 7.97 -2.02
C VAL A 9 0.64 8.75 -1.87
N GLU A 10 1.78 8.05 -1.88
CA GLU A 10 3.10 8.66 -1.78
C GLU A 10 3.98 8.26 -2.95
N SER A 11 4.78 9.22 -3.44
CA SER A 11 5.80 8.97 -4.46
C SER A 11 7.18 9.02 -3.79
N ILE A 12 7.90 7.89 -3.80
CA ILE A 12 9.18 7.72 -3.09
C ILE A 12 10.17 7.08 -4.06
N ASN A 13 11.27 7.79 -4.35
CA ASN A 13 12.34 7.32 -5.25
C ASN A 13 11.86 6.84 -6.63
N GLY A 14 10.76 7.41 -7.14
CA GLY A 14 10.12 7.04 -8.41
C GLY A 14 9.21 5.82 -8.35
N SER A 15 9.08 5.18 -7.18
CA SER A 15 8.02 4.21 -6.90
C SER A 15 6.82 4.91 -6.27
N VAL A 16 5.62 4.35 -6.42
CA VAL A 16 4.38 4.87 -5.84
C VAL A 16 3.85 3.88 -4.81
N LEU A 17 3.64 4.32 -3.57
CA LEU A 17 2.96 3.56 -2.53
C LEU A 17 1.51 4.05 -2.41
N ILE A 18 0.56 3.12 -2.48
CA ILE A 18 -0.87 3.39 -2.36
C ILE A 18 -1.41 2.59 -1.19
N VAL A 19 -2.07 3.23 -0.24
CA VAL A 19 -2.79 2.59 0.87
C VAL A 19 -4.28 2.80 0.67
N PHE A 20 -5.03 1.71 0.68
CA PHE A 20 -6.46 1.72 0.41
C PHE A 20 -7.21 0.67 1.23
N TYR A 21 -8.48 0.94 1.47
CA TYR A 21 -9.41 0.06 2.14
C TYR A 21 -10.38 -0.53 1.13
N THR A 22 -10.61 -1.85 1.24
CA THR A 22 -11.72 -2.49 0.53
C THR A 22 -12.58 -3.28 1.50
N PRO A 23 -13.92 -3.28 1.31
CA PRO A 23 -14.80 -4.18 2.04
C PRO A 23 -14.35 -5.64 1.85
N GLY A 24 -14.22 -6.38 2.95
CA GLY A 24 -13.85 -7.81 2.95
C GLY A 24 -12.36 -8.12 3.01
N LYS A 25 -11.46 -7.16 2.69
CA LYS A 25 -9.99 -7.34 2.81
C LYS A 25 -9.30 -6.33 3.73
N CYS A 26 -10.08 -5.45 4.37
CA CYS A 26 -9.59 -4.39 5.25
C CYS A 26 -8.58 -3.46 4.53
N TRP A 27 -7.64 -2.89 5.28
CA TRP A 27 -6.59 -2.04 4.73
C TRP A 27 -5.57 -2.89 3.99
N GLN A 28 -5.09 -2.37 2.87
CA GLN A 28 -4.11 -2.97 1.98
C GLN A 28 -3.17 -1.88 1.47
N PHE A 29 -2.00 -2.29 0.99
CA PHE A 29 -1.12 -1.43 0.24
C PHE A 29 -0.71 -2.06 -1.10
N ARG A 30 -0.35 -1.20 -2.05
CA ARG A 30 0.31 -1.59 -3.29
C ARG A 30 1.47 -0.64 -3.57
N VAL A 31 2.58 -1.21 -4.04
CA VAL A 31 3.75 -0.49 -4.53
C VAL A 31 3.79 -0.62 -6.04
N ILE A 32 3.88 0.50 -6.74
CA ILE A 32 4.15 0.54 -8.18
C ILE A 32 5.62 0.92 -8.32
N SER A 33 6.45 0.03 -8.84
CA SER A 33 7.86 0.33 -9.07
C SER A 33 8.05 1.28 -10.25
N ARG A 34 9.25 1.85 -10.36
CA ARG A 34 9.68 2.66 -11.51
C ARG A 34 9.52 1.96 -12.87
N THR A 35 9.60 0.64 -12.89
CA THR A 35 9.46 -0.17 -14.11
C THR A 35 8.00 -0.52 -14.42
N GLY A 36 7.05 -0.04 -13.61
CA GLY A 36 5.62 -0.33 -13.76
C GLY A 36 5.17 -1.64 -13.14
N GLY A 37 6.04 -2.33 -12.40
CA GLY A 37 5.68 -3.54 -11.65
C GLY A 37 4.76 -3.19 -10.48
N VAL A 38 3.73 -3.99 -10.23
CA VAL A 38 2.80 -3.78 -9.12
C VAL A 38 3.01 -4.88 -8.09
N PHE A 39 3.40 -4.46 -6.88
CA PHE A 39 3.72 -5.32 -5.77
C PHE A 39 2.81 -5.04 -4.58
N GLY A 40 2.69 -6.01 -3.71
CA GLY A 40 1.99 -5.87 -2.44
C GLY A 40 1.56 -7.22 -1.92
N GLU A 41 1.28 -7.29 -0.63
CA GLU A 41 0.87 -8.53 0.01
C GLU A 41 -0.65 -8.63 0.15
N GLN A 42 -1.13 -9.85 0.36
CA GLN A 42 -2.51 -10.16 0.76
C GLN A 42 -2.58 -10.42 2.26
N LYS A 43 -2.05 -9.49 3.06
CA LYS A 43 -2.17 -9.52 4.51
C LYS A 43 -3.27 -8.57 4.97
N LEU A 44 -3.95 -8.94 6.05
CA LEU A 44 -4.99 -8.13 6.65
C LEU A 44 -4.36 -7.06 7.55
N TYR A 45 -4.56 -5.79 7.20
CA TYR A 45 -4.22 -4.66 8.05
C TYR A 45 -5.50 -4.07 8.65
N TYR A 46 -5.53 -3.94 9.97
CA TYR A 46 -6.67 -3.37 10.69
C TYR A 46 -6.66 -1.84 10.74
N SER A 47 -5.54 -1.20 10.37
CA SER A 47 -5.41 0.26 10.25
C SER A 47 -4.67 0.66 8.97
N ALA A 48 -5.00 1.85 8.45
CA ALA A 48 -4.28 2.45 7.32
C ALA A 48 -2.80 2.65 7.64
N GLU A 49 -2.51 3.08 8.87
CA GLU A 49 -1.15 3.30 9.35
C GLU A 49 -0.31 2.01 9.35
N ALA A 50 -0.89 0.86 9.72
CA ALA A 50 -0.18 -0.41 9.68
C ALA A 50 0.17 -0.81 8.24
N ALA A 51 -0.75 -0.63 7.30
CA ALA A 51 -0.49 -0.88 5.87
C ALA A 51 0.57 0.08 5.31
N LEU A 52 0.53 1.36 5.71
CA LEU A 52 1.51 2.37 5.30
C LEU A 52 2.92 2.02 5.79
N ARG A 53 3.08 1.71 7.08
CA ARG A 53 4.39 1.37 7.66
C ARG A 53 5.02 0.18 6.95
N THR A 54 4.25 -0.90 6.73
CA THR A 54 4.79 -2.07 6.01
C THR A 54 5.14 -1.75 4.56
N GLY A 55 4.33 -0.95 3.86
CA GLY A 55 4.65 -0.51 2.50
C GLY A 55 5.94 0.34 2.43
N LEU A 56 6.16 1.21 3.42
CA LEU A 56 7.39 1.99 3.54
C LEU A 56 8.61 1.12 3.86
N GLU A 57 8.46 0.08 4.67
CA GLU A 57 9.54 -0.88 4.94
C GLU A 57 9.94 -1.66 3.69
N TRP A 58 8.97 -2.10 2.89
CA TRP A 58 9.23 -2.76 1.60
C TRP A 58 10.03 -1.86 0.65
N LEU A 59 9.65 -0.59 0.53
CA LEU A 59 10.38 0.37 -0.31
C LEU A 59 11.81 0.65 0.17
N ARG A 60 12.11 0.40 1.45
CA ARG A 60 13.48 0.50 1.98
C ARG A 60 14.31 -0.75 1.69
N ASP A 61 13.68 -1.91 1.60
CA ASP A 61 14.33 -3.19 1.31
C ASP A 61 14.61 -3.39 -0.20
N GLU A 62 13.81 -2.75 -1.07
CA GLU A 62 14.03 -2.69 -2.54
C GLU A 62 15.29 -1.91 -2.97
N ARG A 63 16.19 -1.55 -2.04
CA ARG A 63 17.31 -0.62 -2.25
C ARG A 63 18.66 -1.30 -2.48
#